data_AF-A0A9W8UZJ8-F1
#
_entry.id   AF-A0A9W8UZJ8-F1
#
_cell.length_a   1.000
_cell.length_b   1.000
_cell.length_c   1.000
_cell.angle_alpha   90.00
_cell.angle_beta   90.00
_cell.angle_gamma   90.00
#
_symmetry.space_group_name_H-M   'P 1'
#
loop_
_entity.id
_entity.type
_entity.pdbx_description
1 polymer ?
#
loop_
_entity_poly.entity_id
_entity_poly.type
_entity_poly.pdbx_seq_one_letter_code
_entity_poly.pdbx_strand_id
1 'polypeptide(L)'
;MCAGGSYSIYYALAVASNELNSDHRPDFTNTEPAAKIGPFPQWGDPGKIVAMDPWGHLAPWIFKDTIEKDNVDIRPTIAITKAHMKLPELAESVKAGRLVPDGKVCLNEQGELAVTKFAVEPVWYLPGVAERFGIDEATLRRSLFEHTGGSYPELITRGDIKVFLPPIGGLTVYCFGDPAKMSDESVRLSLRIHDECNGSDVFGSDICTCRPYLIFGIEEAVKEAQNGGSGVVIYFRKEGRALGEVTKVSNLPADATEWI
;
A
#
# COMPACT_ATOMS: atom_id res chain seq x y z
N MET A 1 -15.60 -10.59 -13.00
CA MET A 1 -15.42 -10.00 -11.65
C MET A 1 -14.31 -10.75 -10.94
N CYS A 2 -13.18 -10.10 -10.65
CA CYS A 2 -12.32 -10.62 -9.59
C CYS A 2 -13.00 -10.24 -8.28
N ALA A 3 -13.79 -11.15 -7.71
CA ALA A 3 -14.24 -11.02 -6.34
C ALA A 3 -13.01 -11.26 -5.45
N GLY A 4 -12.44 -10.21 -4.88
CA GLY A 4 -11.17 -10.29 -4.15
C GLY A 4 -10.55 -8.91 -3.97
N GLY A 5 -9.79 -8.74 -2.89
CA GLY A 5 -9.24 -7.46 -2.42
C GLY A 5 -9.21 -7.44 -0.91
N SER A 6 -8.42 -6.53 -0.33
CA SER A 6 -8.10 -6.53 1.12
C SER A 6 -9.33 -6.49 2.04
N TYR A 7 -10.46 -6.00 1.55
CA TYR A 7 -11.67 -5.74 2.33
C TYR A 7 -12.92 -6.51 1.86
N SER A 8 -12.75 -7.53 1.01
CA SER A 8 -13.86 -8.30 0.43
C SER A 8 -14.79 -8.93 1.48
N ILE A 9 -14.22 -9.39 2.61
CA ILE A 9 -14.98 -9.98 3.72
C ILE A 9 -15.89 -8.94 4.38
N TYR A 10 -15.38 -7.74 4.66
CA TYR A 10 -16.18 -6.65 5.24
C TYR A 10 -17.27 -6.17 4.29
N TYR A 11 -16.94 -6.07 2.99
CA TYR A 11 -17.93 -5.76 1.96
C TYR A 11 -19.05 -6.80 1.92
N ALA A 12 -18.71 -8.08 1.98
CA ALA A 12 -19.70 -9.17 2.00
C ALA A 12 -20.62 -9.08 3.23
N LEU A 13 -20.07 -8.76 4.40
CA LEU A 13 -20.87 -8.55 5.62
C LEU A 13 -21.82 -7.34 5.50
N ALA A 14 -21.34 -6.22 4.95
CA ALA A 14 -22.16 -5.01 4.76
C ALA A 14 -23.32 -5.22 3.78
N VAL A 15 -23.08 -5.99 2.71
CA VAL A 15 -24.15 -6.41 1.77
C VAL A 15 -25.12 -7.37 2.46
N ALA A 16 -24.61 -8.36 3.20
CA ALA A 16 -25.47 -9.31 3.92
C ALA A 16 -26.32 -8.64 5.02
N SER A 17 -25.84 -7.56 5.62
CA SER A 17 -26.58 -6.77 6.62
C SER A 17 -27.49 -5.71 6.02
N ASN A 18 -27.60 -5.60 4.68
CA ASN A 18 -28.33 -4.55 3.96
C ASN A 18 -27.88 -3.11 4.27
N GLU A 19 -26.69 -2.92 4.84
CA GLU A 19 -26.08 -1.59 5.03
C GLU A 19 -25.45 -1.07 3.73
N LEU A 20 -25.17 -1.98 2.79
CA LEU A 20 -24.73 -1.65 1.44
C LEU A 20 -25.58 -2.39 0.41
N ASN A 21 -26.04 -1.68 -0.62
CA ASN A 21 -26.74 -2.30 -1.74
C ASN A 21 -25.78 -3.22 -2.51
N SER A 22 -26.21 -4.43 -2.88
CA SER A 22 -25.41 -5.36 -3.69
C SER A 22 -24.98 -4.78 -5.03
N ASP A 23 -25.81 -3.87 -5.59
CA ASP A 23 -25.55 -3.18 -6.85
C ASP A 23 -24.84 -1.82 -6.65
N HIS A 24 -24.37 -1.53 -5.43
CA HIS A 24 -23.67 -0.30 -5.15
C HIS A 24 -22.41 -0.18 -6.02
N ARG A 25 -22.35 0.91 -6.80
CA ARG A 25 -21.17 1.29 -7.57
C ARG A 25 -20.51 2.49 -6.91
N PRO A 26 -19.21 2.43 -6.60
CA PRO A 26 -18.47 3.59 -6.15
C PRO A 26 -18.56 4.71 -7.19
N ASP A 27 -18.78 5.95 -6.72
CA ASP A 27 -18.69 7.13 -7.56
C ASP A 27 -17.24 7.61 -7.63
N PHE A 28 -16.68 7.62 -8.84
CA PHE A 28 -15.31 8.07 -9.10
C PHE A 28 -15.23 9.52 -9.60
N THR A 29 -16.31 10.28 -9.53
CA THR A 29 -16.34 11.70 -9.88
C THR A 29 -15.32 12.50 -9.06
N ASN A 30 -14.45 13.26 -9.73
CA ASN A 30 -13.35 14.04 -9.12
C ASN A 30 -12.34 13.22 -8.31
N THR A 31 -12.20 11.93 -8.63
CA THR A 31 -11.21 11.04 -8.00
C THR A 31 -9.98 10.83 -8.88
N GLU A 32 -9.80 11.65 -9.93
CA GLU A 32 -8.63 11.58 -10.79
C GLU A 32 -7.33 11.61 -9.98
N PRO A 33 -6.31 10.83 -10.39
CA PRO A 33 -5.02 10.85 -9.72
C PRO A 33 -4.46 12.27 -9.57
N ALA A 34 -4.19 12.68 -8.32
CA ALA A 34 -3.66 14.01 -8.04
C ALA A 34 -2.21 14.23 -8.53
N ALA A 35 -1.56 13.17 -9.02
CA ALA A 35 -0.27 13.19 -9.67
C ALA A 35 -0.27 12.25 -10.87
N LYS A 36 0.36 12.67 -11.97
CA LYS A 36 0.57 11.83 -13.16
C LYS A 36 1.80 10.96 -12.96
N ILE A 37 1.61 9.65 -12.98
CA ILE A 37 2.70 8.67 -12.86
C ILE A 37 2.76 7.86 -14.16
N GLY A 38 3.96 7.76 -14.74
CA GLY A 38 4.18 6.96 -15.94
C GLY A 38 3.33 7.37 -17.16
N PRO A 39 3.08 6.42 -18.09
CA PRO A 39 3.56 5.04 -18.06
C PRO A 39 5.08 4.95 -18.17
N PHE A 40 5.66 3.93 -17.53
CA PHE A 40 7.08 3.62 -17.66
C PHE A 40 7.28 2.34 -18.50
N PRO A 41 8.38 2.20 -19.26
CA PRO A 41 8.58 1.06 -20.16
C PRO A 41 8.44 -0.30 -19.49
N GLN A 42 8.90 -0.44 -18.24
CA GLN A 42 8.84 -1.70 -17.48
C GLN A 42 7.42 -2.16 -17.14
N TRP A 43 6.40 -1.29 -17.23
CA TRP A 43 5.01 -1.70 -17.01
C TRP A 43 4.51 -2.66 -18.10
N GLY A 44 5.04 -2.53 -19.32
CA GLY A 44 4.67 -3.39 -20.44
C GLY A 44 5.29 -4.79 -20.41
N ASP A 45 6.19 -5.08 -19.47
CA ASP A 45 6.83 -6.39 -19.29
C ASP A 45 6.09 -7.18 -18.19
N PRO A 46 5.38 -8.29 -18.54
CA PRO A 46 4.59 -9.07 -17.59
C PRO A 46 5.39 -9.68 -16.43
N GLY A 47 6.72 -9.85 -16.57
CA GLY A 47 7.57 -10.45 -15.52
C GLY A 47 8.15 -9.44 -14.52
N LYS A 48 8.06 -8.14 -14.82
CA LYS A 48 8.69 -7.10 -13.98
C LYS A 48 7.86 -6.76 -12.76
N ILE A 49 6.56 -6.58 -12.93
CA ILE A 49 5.62 -6.19 -11.87
C ILE A 49 4.53 -7.27 -11.77
N VAL A 50 4.65 -8.13 -10.76
CA VAL A 50 3.81 -9.34 -10.63
C VAL A 50 2.88 -9.31 -9.41
N ALA A 51 3.01 -8.31 -8.53
CA ALA A 51 2.29 -8.21 -7.26
C ALA A 51 1.55 -6.87 -7.08
N MET A 52 1.45 -6.08 -8.13
CA MET A 52 0.74 -4.79 -8.18
C MET A 52 0.24 -4.56 -9.60
N ASP A 53 -0.88 -3.85 -9.76
CA ASP A 53 -1.36 -3.35 -11.05
C ASP A 53 -0.81 -1.94 -11.30
N PRO A 54 0.17 -1.75 -12.21
CA PRO A 54 0.77 -0.44 -12.42
C PRO A 54 -0.17 0.58 -13.09
N TRP A 55 -1.24 0.13 -13.76
CA TRP A 55 -2.28 1.00 -14.32
C TRP A 55 -3.47 1.20 -13.39
N GLY A 56 -3.42 0.65 -12.19
CA GLY A 56 -4.54 0.63 -11.23
C GLY A 56 -5.14 1.98 -10.87
N HIS A 57 -4.36 3.05 -11.01
CA HIS A 57 -4.78 4.44 -10.77
C HIS A 57 -5.53 5.07 -11.93
N LEU A 58 -5.55 4.44 -13.10
CA LEU A 58 -6.20 4.94 -14.32
C LEU A 58 -7.37 4.08 -14.78
N ALA A 59 -7.59 2.92 -14.14
CA ALA A 59 -8.55 1.91 -14.61
C ALA A 59 -9.98 2.47 -14.87
N PRO A 60 -10.60 3.26 -13.97
CA PRO A 60 -11.93 3.82 -14.23
C PRO A 60 -12.01 4.72 -15.47
N TRP A 61 -10.93 5.43 -15.80
CA TRP A 61 -10.88 6.35 -16.93
C TRP A 61 -10.50 5.65 -18.25
N ILE A 62 -9.56 4.71 -18.21
CA ILE A 62 -9.15 3.93 -19.38
C ILE A 62 -10.30 3.05 -19.87
N PHE A 63 -11.06 2.45 -18.95
CA PHE A 63 -12.13 1.52 -19.27
C PHE A 63 -13.54 2.14 -19.20
N LYS A 64 -13.65 3.47 -19.20
CA LYS A 64 -14.94 4.18 -19.10
C LYS A 64 -15.97 3.65 -20.11
N ASP A 65 -15.58 3.54 -21.38
CA ASP A 65 -16.43 3.01 -22.45
C ASP A 65 -16.90 1.57 -22.18
N THR A 66 -16.03 0.72 -21.63
CA THR A 66 -16.35 -0.69 -21.31
C THR A 66 -17.30 -0.78 -20.12
N ILE A 67 -17.07 0.03 -19.08
CA ILE A 67 -17.94 0.14 -17.90
C ILE A 67 -19.36 0.53 -18.33
N GLU A 68 -19.48 1.52 -19.21
CA GLU A 68 -20.77 2.04 -19.68
C GLU A 68 -21.46 1.07 -20.65
N LYS A 69 -20.75 0.53 -21.65
CA LYS A 69 -21.34 -0.32 -22.70
C LYS A 69 -21.68 -1.73 -22.21
N ASP A 70 -20.76 -2.35 -21.47
CA ASP A 70 -20.88 -3.75 -21.05
C ASP A 70 -21.48 -3.87 -19.63
N ASN A 71 -21.79 -2.74 -18.99
CA ASN A 71 -22.36 -2.65 -17.66
C ASN A 71 -21.54 -3.40 -16.59
N VAL A 72 -20.21 -3.34 -16.71
CA VAL A 72 -19.26 -4.02 -15.80
C VAL A 72 -18.72 -3.07 -14.74
N ASP A 73 -18.46 -3.59 -13.54
CA ASP A 73 -17.80 -2.86 -12.46
C ASP A 73 -16.28 -3.05 -12.54
N ILE A 74 -15.54 -1.98 -12.86
CA ILE A 74 -14.08 -1.93 -12.90
C ILE A 74 -13.62 -0.90 -11.88
N ARG A 75 -12.98 -1.40 -10.82
CA ARG A 75 -12.51 -0.59 -9.69
C ARG A 75 -11.01 -0.29 -9.83
N PRO A 76 -10.55 0.89 -9.40
CA PRO A 76 -9.13 1.16 -9.31
C PRO A 76 -8.50 0.31 -8.20
N THR A 77 -7.25 -0.07 -8.39
CA THR A 77 -6.43 -0.77 -7.38
C THR A 77 -5.39 0.17 -6.78
N ILE A 78 -5.28 1.39 -7.31
CA ILE A 78 -4.43 2.45 -6.76
C ILE A 78 -5.23 3.75 -6.69
N ALA A 79 -5.16 4.46 -5.57
CA ALA A 79 -5.70 5.82 -5.42
C ALA A 79 -4.57 6.79 -5.08
N ILE A 80 -4.56 7.97 -5.74
CA ILE A 80 -3.50 8.97 -5.59
C ILE A 80 -4.13 10.30 -5.16
N THR A 81 -3.73 10.81 -4.00
CA THR A 81 -4.26 12.06 -3.45
C THR A 81 -3.16 12.93 -2.84
N LYS A 82 -3.43 14.23 -2.72
CA LYS A 82 -2.59 15.16 -1.94
C LYS A 82 -3.17 15.29 -0.54
N ALA A 83 -2.30 15.29 0.46
CA ALA A 83 -2.70 15.41 1.86
C ALA A 83 -1.67 16.21 2.64
N HIS A 84 -2.07 16.64 3.84
CA HIS A 84 -1.15 17.13 4.85
C HIS A 84 -1.00 16.07 5.95
N MET A 85 0.25 15.73 6.28
CA MET A 85 0.58 14.80 7.34
C MET A 85 1.03 15.58 8.57
N LYS A 86 0.52 15.18 9.74
CA LYS A 86 0.92 15.73 11.05
C LYS A 86 1.31 14.59 11.97
N LEU A 87 2.51 14.67 12.53
CA LEU A 87 3.00 13.74 13.55
C LEU A 87 3.63 14.56 14.68
N PRO A 88 3.32 14.28 15.96
CA PRO A 88 3.87 15.02 17.10
C PRO A 88 5.40 15.14 17.10
N GLU A 89 6.10 14.08 16.69
CA GLU A 89 7.56 14.00 16.67
C GLU A 89 8.19 14.93 15.64
N LEU A 90 7.47 15.26 14.57
CA LEU A 90 7.96 16.20 13.57
C LEU A 90 7.95 17.64 14.11
N ALA A 91 6.98 17.99 14.95
CA ALA A 91 6.98 19.28 15.65
C ALA A 91 8.19 19.40 16.59
N GLU A 92 8.56 18.32 17.28
CA GLU A 92 9.79 18.28 18.09
C GLU A 92 11.05 18.38 17.24
N SER A 93 11.04 17.73 16.08
CA SER A 93 12.16 17.76 15.13
C SER A 93 12.39 19.15 14.56
N VAL A 94 11.33 19.91 14.30
CA VAL A 94 11.41 21.33 13.94
C VAL A 94 11.94 22.17 15.09
N LYS A 95 11.41 22.00 16.31
CA LYS A 95 11.89 22.72 17.51
C LYS A 95 13.37 22.45 17.81
N ALA A 96 13.83 21.23 17.58
CA ALA A 96 15.22 20.83 17.77
C ALA A 96 16.14 21.26 16.61
N GLY A 97 15.60 21.90 15.55
CA GLY A 97 16.35 22.31 14.37
C GLY A 97 16.80 21.17 13.46
N ARG A 98 16.31 19.93 13.66
CA ARG A 98 16.58 18.80 12.77
C ARG A 98 15.82 18.93 11.45
N LEU A 99 14.65 19.56 11.48
CA LEU A 99 13.84 19.85 10.31
C LEU A 99 13.59 21.35 10.21
N VAL A 100 13.76 21.92 9.02
CA VAL A 100 13.57 23.35 8.79
C VAL A 100 12.34 23.56 7.89
N PRO A 101 11.32 24.32 8.30
CA PRO A 101 10.19 24.64 7.44
C PRO A 101 10.63 25.41 6.19
N ASP A 102 10.21 24.94 5.02
CA ASP A 102 10.48 25.56 3.71
C ASP A 102 9.20 26.08 3.03
N GLY A 103 8.04 25.89 3.67
CA GLY A 103 6.73 26.28 3.16
C GLY A 103 6.24 25.44 1.97
N LYS A 104 6.98 24.38 1.60
CA LYS A 104 6.71 23.54 0.42
C LYS A 104 6.56 22.07 0.79
N VAL A 105 7.58 21.49 1.40
CA VAL A 105 7.57 20.10 1.88
C VAL A 105 7.24 20.07 3.37
N CYS A 106 7.93 20.89 4.16
CA CYS A 106 7.61 21.16 5.57
C CYS A 106 6.96 22.54 5.66
N LEU A 107 5.65 22.56 5.88
CA LEU A 107 4.81 23.73 5.67
C LEU A 107 4.95 24.79 6.77
N ASN A 108 5.15 24.37 8.01
CA ASN A 108 5.09 25.26 9.17
C ASN A 108 5.91 24.76 10.36
N GLU A 109 5.99 25.58 11.41
CA GLU A 109 6.72 25.28 12.66
C GLU A 109 6.11 24.12 13.45
N GLN A 110 4.89 23.70 13.13
CA GLN A 110 4.23 22.54 13.72
C GLN A 110 4.64 21.22 13.06
N GLY A 111 5.55 21.25 12.08
CA GLY A 111 6.03 20.04 11.39
C GLY A 111 4.98 19.41 10.48
N GLU A 112 4.02 20.19 9.97
CA GLU A 112 3.05 19.72 8.98
C GLU A 112 3.76 19.48 7.63
N LEU A 113 3.57 18.31 7.05
CA LEU A 113 4.21 17.92 5.80
C LEU A 113 3.20 17.86 4.66
N ALA A 114 3.52 18.48 3.52
CA ALA A 114 2.78 18.26 2.29
C ALA A 114 3.22 16.94 1.64
N VAL A 115 2.27 16.05 1.40
CA VAL A 115 2.55 14.71 0.87
C VAL A 115 1.63 14.38 -0.30
N THR A 116 2.18 13.63 -1.26
CA THR A 116 1.36 12.85 -2.20
C THR A 116 1.24 11.44 -1.65
N LYS A 117 0.00 11.03 -1.36
CA LYS A 117 -0.34 9.72 -0.81
C LYS A 117 -0.82 8.80 -1.92
N PHE A 118 -0.30 7.58 -1.93
CA PHE A 118 -0.73 6.50 -2.81
C PHE A 118 -1.26 5.37 -1.94
N ALA A 119 -2.51 4.98 -2.11
CA ALA A 119 -3.05 3.74 -1.54
C ALA A 119 -3.03 2.67 -2.62
N VAL A 120 -2.45 1.51 -2.35
CA VAL A 120 -2.22 0.45 -3.35
C VAL A 120 -2.73 -0.88 -2.80
N GLU A 121 -3.64 -1.49 -3.54
CA GLU A 121 -4.14 -2.84 -3.32
C GLU A 121 -3.24 -3.87 -4.01
N PRO A 122 -3.04 -5.06 -3.40
CA PRO A 122 -2.24 -6.11 -4.01
C PRO A 122 -2.98 -6.74 -5.19
N VAL A 123 -2.28 -6.89 -6.32
CA VAL A 123 -2.80 -7.56 -7.52
C VAL A 123 -1.74 -8.52 -8.02
N TRP A 124 -2.02 -9.82 -7.93
CA TRP A 124 -1.05 -10.86 -8.24
C TRP A 124 -1.26 -11.42 -9.63
N TYR A 125 -0.23 -11.33 -10.47
CA TYR A 125 -0.14 -12.09 -11.71
C TYR A 125 0.44 -13.47 -11.38
N LEU A 126 -0.44 -14.48 -11.30
CA LEU A 126 -0.12 -15.82 -10.77
C LEU A 126 1.07 -16.50 -11.46
N PRO A 127 1.21 -16.47 -12.81
CA PRO A 127 2.40 -17.03 -13.47
C PRO A 127 3.70 -16.36 -13.02
N GLY A 128 3.71 -15.03 -12.94
CA GLY A 128 4.89 -14.28 -12.52
C GLY A 128 5.22 -14.46 -11.03
N VAL A 129 4.20 -14.60 -10.17
CA VAL A 129 4.41 -14.95 -8.76
C VAL A 129 5.03 -16.35 -8.63
N ALA A 130 4.50 -17.34 -9.36
CA ALA A 130 5.01 -18.71 -9.33
C ALA A 130 6.49 -18.76 -9.76
N GLU A 131 6.85 -18.05 -10.84
CA GLU A 131 8.23 -17.91 -11.31
C GLU A 131 9.16 -17.31 -10.24
N ARG A 132 8.73 -16.26 -9.53
CA ARG A 132 9.52 -15.64 -8.44
C ARG A 132 9.79 -16.58 -7.27
N PHE A 133 8.89 -17.53 -7.02
CA PHE A 133 9.06 -18.57 -6.01
C PHE A 133 9.74 -19.84 -6.55
N GLY A 134 10.05 -19.91 -7.85
CA GLY A 134 10.69 -21.06 -8.47
C GLY A 134 9.80 -22.30 -8.54
N ILE A 135 8.48 -22.12 -8.60
CA ILE A 135 7.48 -23.19 -8.69
C ILE A 135 6.58 -23.01 -9.91
N ASP A 136 5.88 -24.06 -10.32
CA ASP A 136 4.88 -23.94 -11.38
C ASP A 136 3.57 -23.32 -10.87
N GLU A 137 2.79 -22.76 -11.80
CA GLU A 137 1.53 -22.06 -11.50
C GLU A 137 0.50 -22.97 -10.80
N ALA A 138 0.44 -24.26 -11.16
CA ALA A 138 -0.53 -25.19 -10.59
C ALA A 138 -0.20 -25.51 -9.13
N THR A 139 1.09 -25.69 -8.82
CA THR A 139 1.58 -25.85 -7.45
C THR A 139 1.27 -24.62 -6.60
N LEU A 140 1.52 -23.41 -7.11
CA LEU A 140 1.17 -22.16 -6.41
C LEU A 140 -0.33 -22.10 -6.09
N ARG A 141 -1.19 -22.29 -7.10
CA ARG A 141 -2.65 -22.24 -6.96
C ARG A 141 -3.17 -23.25 -5.95
N ARG A 142 -2.66 -24.48 -6.01
CA ARG A 142 -3.02 -25.55 -5.09
C ARG A 142 -2.64 -25.22 -3.66
N SER A 143 -1.41 -24.74 -3.45
CA SER A 143 -0.94 -24.33 -2.12
C SER A 143 -1.81 -23.19 -1.55
N LEU A 144 -2.11 -22.16 -2.35
CA LEU A 144 -3.00 -21.08 -1.95
C LEU A 144 -4.41 -21.60 -1.59
N PHE A 145 -4.99 -22.48 -2.39
CA PHE A 145 -6.31 -23.06 -2.11
C PHE A 145 -6.31 -23.89 -0.82
N GLU A 146 -5.34 -24.80 -0.64
CA GLU A 146 -5.26 -25.69 0.52
C GLU A 146 -5.04 -24.89 1.82
N HIS A 147 -4.10 -23.94 1.82
CA HIS A 147 -3.76 -23.17 3.03
C HIS A 147 -4.72 -22.01 3.33
N THR A 148 -5.63 -21.67 2.42
CA THR A 148 -6.77 -20.78 2.70
C THR A 148 -8.03 -21.54 3.09
N GLY A 149 -7.93 -22.85 3.39
CA GLY A 149 -9.07 -23.66 3.81
C GLY A 149 -10.12 -23.84 2.71
N GLY A 150 -9.71 -23.77 1.45
CA GLY A 150 -10.60 -23.91 0.30
C GLY A 150 -11.41 -22.65 -0.04
N SER A 151 -11.03 -21.48 0.50
CA SER A 151 -11.81 -20.24 0.36
C SER A 151 -11.92 -19.70 -1.08
N TYR A 152 -11.06 -20.13 -2.00
CA TYR A 152 -11.01 -19.66 -3.39
C TYR A 152 -11.00 -20.82 -4.40
N PRO A 153 -12.13 -21.52 -4.60
CA PRO A 153 -12.21 -22.66 -5.52
C PRO A 153 -11.75 -22.34 -6.95
N GLU A 154 -11.90 -21.09 -7.39
CA GLU A 154 -11.50 -20.57 -8.71
C GLU A 154 -10.00 -20.69 -8.96
N LEU A 155 -9.17 -20.69 -7.90
CA LEU A 155 -7.74 -20.95 -8.05
C LEU A 155 -7.49 -22.30 -8.72
N ILE A 156 -8.37 -23.29 -8.48
CA ILE A 156 -8.32 -24.63 -9.06
C ILE A 156 -9.19 -24.74 -10.31
N THR A 157 -10.43 -24.25 -10.25
CA THR A 157 -11.43 -24.48 -11.31
C THR A 157 -11.29 -23.54 -12.51
N ARG A 158 -10.59 -22.40 -12.35
CA ARG A 158 -10.44 -21.35 -13.36
C ARG A 158 -8.97 -21.04 -13.65
N GLY A 159 -8.30 -21.98 -14.31
CA GLY A 159 -6.91 -21.81 -14.78
C GLY A 159 -6.73 -20.73 -15.86
N ASP A 160 -7.82 -20.29 -16.49
CA ASP A 160 -7.89 -19.19 -17.44
C ASP A 160 -7.73 -17.81 -16.78
N ILE A 161 -8.10 -17.66 -15.50
CA ILE A 161 -7.95 -16.42 -14.76
C ILE A 161 -6.53 -16.34 -14.20
N LYS A 162 -5.67 -15.50 -14.79
CA LYS A 162 -4.25 -15.35 -14.38
C LYS A 162 -3.99 -14.31 -13.28
N VAL A 163 -5.02 -13.57 -12.87
CA VAL A 163 -4.91 -12.50 -11.89
C VAL A 163 -5.67 -12.87 -10.62
N PHE A 164 -5.06 -12.64 -9.47
CA PHE A 164 -5.65 -12.87 -8.15
C PHE A 164 -5.49 -11.63 -7.27
N LEU A 165 -6.56 -11.23 -6.58
CA LEU A 165 -6.54 -10.13 -5.62
C LEU A 165 -6.61 -10.73 -4.20
N PRO A 166 -5.46 -11.02 -3.57
CA PRO A 166 -5.46 -11.63 -2.24
C PRO A 166 -6.08 -10.70 -1.19
N PRO A 167 -6.84 -11.23 -0.21
CA PRO A 167 -7.44 -10.46 0.88
C PRO A 167 -6.40 -10.14 1.98
N ILE A 168 -5.24 -9.60 1.59
CA ILE A 168 -4.13 -9.26 2.49
C ILE A 168 -3.96 -7.76 2.54
N GLY A 169 -3.31 -7.22 3.59
CA GLY A 169 -3.05 -5.79 3.67
C GLY A 169 -2.27 -5.27 2.46
N GLY A 170 -2.78 -4.19 1.85
CA GLY A 170 -2.07 -3.44 0.82
C GLY A 170 -0.90 -2.61 1.37
N LEU A 171 -0.49 -1.61 0.60
CA LEU A 171 0.55 -0.67 1.00
C LEU A 171 0.09 0.77 0.82
N THR A 172 0.68 1.67 1.60
CA THR A 172 0.52 3.11 1.43
C THR A 172 1.88 3.74 1.19
N VAL A 173 1.99 4.57 0.16
CA VAL A 173 3.20 5.33 -0.13
C VAL A 173 2.95 6.79 0.24
N TYR A 174 3.90 7.40 0.94
CA TYR A 174 3.99 8.83 1.15
C TYR A 174 5.20 9.37 0.40
N CYS A 175 4.93 10.18 -0.62
CA CYS A 175 5.96 10.91 -1.36
C CYS A 175 6.04 12.35 -0.83
N PHE A 176 7.24 12.74 -0.45
CA PHE A 176 7.62 14.09 -0.04
C PHE A 176 8.33 14.74 -1.24
N GLY A 177 7.86 15.93 -1.64
CA GLY A 177 8.31 16.59 -2.86
C GLY A 177 7.55 16.17 -4.11
N ASP A 178 8.21 16.21 -5.27
CA ASP A 178 7.60 15.94 -6.58
C ASP A 178 7.60 14.43 -6.92
N PRO A 179 6.43 13.79 -7.09
CA PRO A 179 6.34 12.38 -7.48
C PRO A 179 7.07 12.03 -8.79
N ALA A 180 7.23 12.98 -9.72
CA ALA A 180 7.94 12.74 -10.97
C ALA A 180 9.44 12.39 -10.75
N LYS A 181 10.00 12.86 -9.63
CA LYS A 181 11.40 12.62 -9.26
C LYS A 181 11.67 11.25 -8.64
N MET A 182 10.63 10.49 -8.27
CA MET A 182 10.80 9.16 -7.65
C MET A 182 11.52 8.17 -8.58
N SER A 183 11.37 8.33 -9.89
CA SER A 183 11.98 7.46 -10.92
C SER A 183 13.09 8.15 -11.72
N ASP A 184 13.49 9.37 -11.32
CA ASP A 184 14.51 10.14 -12.03
C ASP A 184 15.90 9.79 -11.47
N GLU A 185 16.72 9.12 -12.28
CA GLU A 185 18.07 8.70 -11.92
C GLU A 185 19.05 9.89 -11.73
N SER A 186 18.68 11.09 -12.19
CA SER A 186 19.52 12.29 -12.07
C SER A 186 19.45 12.96 -10.70
N VAL A 187 18.49 12.58 -9.86
CA VAL A 187 18.29 13.11 -8.52
C VAL A 187 18.41 12.02 -7.47
N ARG A 188 18.71 12.42 -6.23
CA ARG A 188 18.84 11.47 -5.14
C ARG A 188 17.48 11.14 -4.54
N LEU A 189 17.29 9.85 -4.25
CA LEU A 189 16.10 9.30 -3.62
C LEU A 189 16.43 8.83 -2.21
N SER A 190 15.69 9.35 -1.23
CA SER A 190 15.65 8.79 0.12
C SER A 190 14.40 7.91 0.24
N LEU A 191 14.59 6.62 0.52
CA LEU A 191 13.53 5.62 0.55
C LEU A 191 13.52 4.89 1.89
N ARG A 192 12.37 4.91 2.56
CA ARG A 192 12.08 4.07 3.73
C ARG A 192 11.02 3.05 3.39
N ILE A 193 11.35 1.77 3.54
CA ILE A 193 10.36 0.69 3.54
C ILE A 193 10.08 0.31 4.99
N HIS A 194 8.80 0.31 5.36
CA HIS A 194 8.35 0.07 6.71
C HIS A 194 7.21 -0.95 6.71
N ASP A 195 7.35 -2.00 7.51
CA ASP A 195 6.27 -2.94 7.81
C ASP A 195 5.50 -2.45 9.03
N GLU A 196 4.18 -2.49 8.95
CA GLU A 196 3.26 -2.11 10.02
C GLU A 196 3.63 -2.77 11.36
N CYS A 197 3.66 -1.94 12.41
CA CYS A 197 3.83 -2.38 13.78
C CYS A 197 2.90 -1.59 14.70
N ASN A 198 1.65 -2.05 14.84
CA ASN A 198 0.60 -1.40 15.62
C ASN A 198 1.08 -0.97 17.02
N GLY A 199 1.69 -1.88 17.79
CA GLY A 199 2.17 -1.60 19.15
C GLY A 199 3.16 -0.42 19.23
N SER A 200 4.09 -0.30 18.29
CA SER A 200 5.10 0.78 18.30
C SER A 200 4.60 2.01 17.55
N ASP A 201 4.09 1.82 16.32
CA ASP A 201 3.70 2.89 15.41
C ASP A 201 2.48 3.66 15.92
N VAL A 202 1.51 3.00 16.56
CA VAL A 202 0.30 3.65 17.08
C VAL A 202 0.46 4.00 18.55
N PHE A 203 0.88 3.02 19.37
CA PHE A 203 0.86 3.14 20.83
C PHE A 203 2.20 3.48 21.48
N GLY A 204 3.29 3.57 20.70
CA GLY A 204 4.60 3.97 21.22
C GLY A 204 5.23 2.96 22.18
N SER A 205 4.90 1.67 22.05
CA SER A 205 5.50 0.61 22.86
C SER A 205 7.03 0.62 22.77
N ASP A 206 7.67 0.46 23.92
CA ASP A 206 9.12 0.33 24.12
C ASP A 206 9.67 -1.05 23.75
N ILE A 207 8.81 -2.02 23.50
CA ILE A 207 9.17 -3.39 23.10
C ILE A 207 9.70 -3.44 21.64
N CYS A 208 9.32 -2.48 20.79
CA CYS A 208 9.91 -2.33 19.45
C CYS A 208 10.39 -0.89 19.20
N THR A 209 11.51 -0.78 18.48
CA THR A 209 12.08 0.46 17.96
C THR A 209 11.50 0.89 16.59
N CYS A 210 10.39 0.29 16.18
CA CYS A 210 9.79 0.45 14.85
C CYS A 210 9.42 1.92 14.57
N ARG A 211 8.73 2.60 15.52
CA ARG A 211 8.33 4.00 15.39
C ARG A 211 9.52 4.98 15.32
N PRO A 212 10.53 4.94 16.21
CA PRO A 212 11.73 5.77 16.07
C PRO A 212 12.39 5.67 14.69
N TYR A 213 12.49 4.47 14.11
CA TYR A 213 13.05 4.30 12.77
C TYR A 213 12.12 4.82 11.67
N LEU A 214 10.80 4.73 11.84
CA LEU A 214 9.83 5.32 10.92
C LEU A 214 9.97 6.85 10.91
N ILE A 215 10.02 7.48 12.08
CA ILE A 215 10.20 8.94 12.20
C ILE A 215 11.52 9.38 11.58
N PHE A 216 12.63 8.68 11.88
CA PHE A 216 13.91 8.97 11.25
C PHE A 216 13.84 8.85 9.71
N GLY A 217 13.21 7.81 9.19
CA GLY A 217 13.02 7.63 7.75
C GLY A 217 12.19 8.76 7.12
N ILE A 218 11.16 9.25 7.82
CA ILE A 218 10.36 10.41 7.38
C ILE A 218 11.23 11.68 7.39
N GLU A 219 11.99 11.94 8.45
CA GLU A 219 12.89 13.11 8.51
C GLU A 219 13.88 13.13 7.35
N GLU A 220 14.56 12.01 7.08
CA GLU A 220 15.52 11.91 5.98
C GLU A 220 14.85 12.01 4.59
N ALA A 221 13.63 11.47 4.45
CA ALA A 221 12.86 11.63 3.22
C ALA A 221 12.49 13.10 2.97
N VAL A 222 12.06 13.83 4.01
CA VAL A 222 11.74 15.26 3.90
C VAL A 222 12.99 16.06 3.57
N LYS A 223 14.11 15.84 4.27
CA LYS A 223 15.38 16.54 4.00
C LYS A 223 15.84 16.34 2.56
N GLU A 224 15.76 15.11 2.05
CA GLU A 224 16.15 14.82 0.66
C GLU A 224 15.23 15.53 -0.35
N ALA A 225 13.92 15.55 -0.10
CA ALA A 225 12.98 16.30 -0.92
C ALA A 225 13.26 17.81 -0.91
N GLN A 226 13.63 18.37 0.24
CA GLN A 226 14.02 19.79 0.39
C GLN A 226 15.32 20.13 -0.35
N ASN A 227 16.27 19.18 -0.39
CA ASN A 227 17.54 19.31 -1.12
C ASN A 227 17.40 19.18 -2.65
N GLY A 228 16.16 19.06 -3.15
CA GLY A 228 15.86 18.95 -4.58
C GLY A 228 15.81 17.51 -5.10
N GLY A 229 16.00 16.52 -4.24
CA GLY A 229 15.77 15.10 -4.51
C GLY A 229 14.31 14.70 -4.38
N SER A 230 14.08 13.44 -3.99
CA SER A 230 12.76 12.87 -3.70
C SER A 230 12.80 12.09 -2.38
N GLY A 231 11.77 12.25 -1.56
CA GLY A 231 11.59 11.48 -0.33
C GLY A 231 10.42 10.52 -0.46
N VAL A 232 10.61 9.25 -0.12
CA VAL A 232 9.54 8.24 -0.22
C VAL A 232 9.53 7.36 1.03
N VAL A 233 8.35 7.19 1.63
CA VAL A 233 8.11 6.23 2.70
C VAL A 233 7.01 5.29 2.24
N ILE A 234 7.32 3.99 2.18
CA ILE A 234 6.38 2.92 1.86
C ILE A 234 6.01 2.21 3.16
N TYR A 235 4.72 2.22 3.50
CA TYR A 235 4.16 1.56 4.65
C TYR A 235 3.36 0.32 4.21
N PHE A 236 3.92 -0.86 4.42
CA PHE A 236 3.26 -2.13 4.15
C PHE A 236 2.36 -2.50 5.33
N ARG A 237 1.11 -2.86 5.06
CA ARG A 237 0.15 -3.29 6.09
C ARG A 237 0.34 -4.77 6.41
N LYS A 238 1.53 -5.06 6.93
CA LYS A 238 2.07 -6.40 7.17
C LYS A 238 2.59 -6.48 8.60
N GLU A 239 1.66 -6.65 9.54
CA GLU A 239 2.00 -6.81 10.95
C GLU A 239 2.79 -8.10 11.22
N GLY A 240 3.75 -8.04 12.15
CA GLY A 240 4.43 -9.22 12.68
C GLY A 240 5.14 -10.06 11.60
N ARG A 241 5.71 -9.43 10.57
CA ARG A 241 6.33 -10.11 9.42
C ARG A 241 5.37 -11.01 8.63
N ALA A 242 4.09 -10.62 8.56
CA ALA A 242 2.96 -11.39 8.01
C ALA A 242 2.50 -12.59 8.87
N LEU A 243 2.95 -12.69 10.12
CA LEU A 243 2.39 -13.66 11.08
C LEU A 243 1.20 -13.09 11.86
N GLY A 244 0.97 -11.77 11.77
CA GLY A 244 -0.06 -11.07 12.54
C GLY A 244 0.36 -10.75 13.97
N GLU A 245 -0.43 -9.91 14.62
CA GLU A 245 -0.15 -9.37 15.95
C GLU A 245 -0.16 -10.46 17.04
N VAL A 246 -1.11 -11.40 16.97
CA VAL A 246 -1.26 -12.47 17.97
C VAL A 246 0.00 -13.32 18.06
N THR A 247 0.46 -13.84 16.92
CA THR A 247 1.68 -14.67 16.86
C THR A 247 2.93 -13.89 17.24
N LYS A 248 2.99 -12.60 16.93
CA LYS A 248 4.08 -11.72 17.36
C LYS A 248 4.16 -11.65 18.89
N VAL A 249 3.04 -11.40 19.57
CA VAL A 249 3.00 -11.30 21.04
C VAL A 249 3.33 -12.64 21.68
N SER A 250 2.81 -13.75 21.16
CA SER A 250 3.10 -15.10 21.68
C SER A 250 4.56 -15.54 21.51
N ASN A 251 5.30 -14.94 20.58
CA ASN A 251 6.71 -15.24 20.33
C ASN A 251 7.68 -14.27 21.04
N LEU A 252 7.17 -13.34 21.85
CA LEU A 252 8.03 -12.54 22.72
C LEU A 252 8.59 -13.43 23.85
N PRO A 253 9.85 -13.23 24.25
CA PRO A 253 10.44 -13.99 25.35
C PRO A 253 9.64 -13.74 26.65
N ALA A 254 9.54 -14.78 27.48
CA ALA A 254 8.64 -14.83 28.64
C ALA A 254 8.92 -13.78 29.73
N ASP A 255 10.09 -13.13 29.68
CA ASP A 255 10.46 -12.01 30.54
C ASP A 255 9.78 -10.69 30.13
N ALA A 256 9.25 -10.58 28.91
CA ALA A 256 8.45 -9.43 28.47
C ALA A 256 6.99 -9.48 28.97
N THR A 257 6.53 -10.63 29.45
CA THR A 257 5.15 -10.85 29.94
C THR A 257 4.93 -10.55 31.42
N GLU A 258 5.96 -10.18 32.20
CA GLU A 258 5.80 -9.83 33.63
C GLU A 258 5.14 -8.46 33.89
N TRP A 259 4.76 -7.71 32.84
CA TRP A 259 4.18 -6.36 32.96
C TRP A 259 2.70 -6.24 32.56
N ILE A 260 1.95 -7.35 32.50
CA ILE A 260 0.47 -7.35 32.36
C ILE A 260 -0.15 -7.86 33.65
#